data_AF-A0A7C6CL35-F1
#
_entry.id   AF-A0A7C6CL35-F1
#
_cell.length_a   1.000
_cell.length_b   1.000
_cell.length_c   1.000
_cell.angle_alpha   90.00
_cell.angle_beta   90.00
_cell.angle_gamma   90.00
#
_symmetry.space_group_name_H-M   'P 1'
#
loop_
_entity.id
_entity.type
_entity.pdbx_description
1 polymer ?
#
loop_
_entity_poly.entity_id
_entity_poly.type
_entity_poly.pdbx_seq_one_letter_code
_entity_poly.pdbx_strand_id
1 'polypeptide(L)'
;MEWDGLDLREGFKLLEDCYERLMEAIKDETVDPKEISSFVEEAEHIVVLLTNILQKSPIDEEAQLELIKAVKAKADAIIQVLHEEMETIAASYEQLKTGKRALNAYQPQPVGLGYSEGKFVDRKK
;
A
#
# COMPACT_ATOMS: atom_id res chain seq x y z
N MET A 1 3.97 -21.67 -14.86
CA MET A 1 3.27 -21.44 -16.13
C MET A 1 4.30 -20.93 -17.11
N GLU A 2 4.47 -21.55 -18.28
CA GLU A 2 5.42 -21.11 -19.31
C GLU A 2 4.73 -20.03 -20.16
N TRP A 3 5.28 -18.81 -20.16
CA TRP A 3 4.69 -17.62 -20.78
C TRP A 3 5.21 -17.36 -22.21
N ASP A 4 5.85 -18.36 -22.83
CA ASP A 4 6.41 -18.26 -24.19
C ASP A 4 5.31 -18.53 -25.23
N GLY A 5 4.66 -17.46 -25.69
CA GLY A 5 3.66 -17.52 -26.77
C GLY A 5 2.50 -16.53 -26.64
N LEU A 6 2.50 -15.69 -25.61
CA LEU A 6 1.42 -14.75 -25.35
C LEU A 6 1.45 -13.56 -26.32
N ASP A 7 0.32 -13.28 -26.98
CA ASP A 7 0.16 -12.10 -27.83
C ASP A 7 0.03 -10.82 -26.96
N LEU A 8 0.41 -9.67 -27.50
CA LEU A 8 0.40 -8.38 -26.82
C LEU A 8 -0.98 -8.07 -26.21
N ARG A 9 -2.04 -8.37 -26.98
CA ARG A 9 -3.43 -8.12 -26.57
C ARG A 9 -3.86 -9.02 -25.42
N GLU A 10 -3.43 -10.27 -25.44
CA GLU A 10 -3.70 -11.21 -24.35
C GLU A 10 -2.95 -10.82 -23.08
N GLY A 11 -1.71 -10.34 -23.22
CA GLY A 11 -0.93 -9.87 -22.07
C GLY A 11 -1.53 -8.64 -21.42
N PHE A 12 -2.01 -7.68 -22.22
CA PHE A 12 -2.71 -6.50 -21.69
C PHE A 12 -4.02 -6.87 -21.01
N LYS A 13 -4.77 -7.83 -21.56
CA LYS A 13 -5.98 -8.33 -20.90
C LYS A 13 -5.68 -9.00 -19.56
N LEU A 14 -4.64 -9.83 -19.49
CA LEU A 14 -4.22 -10.45 -18.22
C LEU A 14 -3.83 -9.39 -17.18
N LEU A 15 -3.16 -8.32 -17.61
CA LEU A 15 -2.84 -7.20 -16.73
C LEU A 15 -4.09 -6.46 -16.25
N GLU A 16 -5.06 -6.23 -17.13
CA GLU A 16 -6.36 -5.65 -16.74
C GLU A 16 -7.10 -6.51 -15.72
N ASP A 17 -7.21 -7.82 -15.97
CA ASP A 17 -7.86 -8.76 -15.07
C ASP A 17 -7.13 -8.84 -13.71
N CYS A 18 -5.79 -8.71 -13.71
CA CYS A 18 -5.00 -8.60 -12.48
C CYS A 18 -5.29 -7.32 -11.70
N TYR A 19 -5.41 -6.18 -12.39
CA TYR A 19 -5.74 -4.90 -11.78
C TYR A 19 -7.17 -4.86 -11.25
N GLU A 20 -8.12 -5.50 -11.91
CA GLU A 20 -9.50 -5.61 -11.41
C GLU A 20 -9.55 -6.42 -10.11
N ARG A 21 -8.90 -7.59 -10.07
CA ARG A 21 -8.78 -8.40 -8.84
C ARG A 21 -8.07 -7.66 -7.71
N LEU A 22 -7.00 -6.93 -8.02
CA LEU A 22 -6.28 -6.10 -7.05
C LEU A 22 -7.18 -4.99 -6.48
N MET A 23 -7.96 -4.32 -7.34
CA MET A 23 -8.89 -3.27 -6.93
C MET A 23 -10.00 -3.81 -6.00
N GLU A 24 -10.53 -5.00 -6.30
CA GLU A 24 -11.51 -5.66 -5.45
C GLU A 24 -10.89 -6.04 -4.10
N ALA A 25 -9.69 -6.61 -4.11
CA ALA A 25 -8.97 -7.00 -2.91
C ALA A 25 -8.63 -5.82 -1.98
N ILE A 26 -8.28 -4.65 -2.54
CA ILE A 26 -7.98 -3.44 -1.76
C ILE A 26 -9.24 -2.93 -1.03
N LYS A 27 -10.41 -3.06 -1.66
CA LYS A 27 -11.68 -2.58 -1.10
C LYS A 27 -12.31 -3.55 -0.11
N ASP A 28 -11.85 -4.79 -0.07
CA ASP A 28 -12.34 -5.79 0.87
C ASP A 28 -11.55 -5.73 2.19
N GLU A 29 -12.23 -5.30 3.25
CA GLU A 29 -11.65 -5.19 4.60
C GLU A 29 -11.23 -6.54 5.21
N THR A 30 -11.64 -7.67 4.60
CA THR A 30 -11.38 -9.03 5.12
C THR A 30 -10.24 -9.76 4.42
N VAL A 31 -9.73 -9.21 3.32
CA VAL A 31 -8.65 -9.82 2.53
C VAL A 31 -7.31 -9.77 3.29
N ASP A 32 -6.52 -10.83 3.18
CA ASP A 32 -5.16 -10.85 3.75
C ASP A 32 -4.27 -9.86 2.98
N PRO A 33 -3.58 -8.91 3.64
CA PRO A 33 -2.63 -8.02 2.99
C PRO A 33 -1.55 -8.72 2.14
N LYS A 34 -1.23 -9.98 2.46
CA LYS A 34 -0.33 -10.81 1.63
C LYS A 34 -0.90 -11.14 0.26
N GLU A 35 -2.22 -11.27 0.16
CA GLU A 35 -2.91 -11.52 -1.10
C GLU A 35 -2.81 -10.29 -2.02
N ILE A 36 -3.02 -9.09 -1.49
CA ILE A 36 -2.75 -7.82 -2.19
C ILE A 36 -1.29 -7.77 -2.68
N SER A 37 -0.34 -8.14 -1.83
CA SER A 37 1.08 -8.19 -2.20
C SER A 37 1.34 -9.17 -3.36
N SER A 38 0.70 -10.34 -3.35
CA SER A 38 0.84 -11.33 -4.42
C SER A 38 0.27 -10.85 -5.76
N PHE A 39 -0.85 -10.12 -5.76
CA PHE A 39 -1.39 -9.52 -6.97
C PHE A 39 -0.48 -8.43 -7.54
N VAL A 40 0.22 -7.67 -6.69
CA VAL A 40 1.21 -6.68 -7.14
C VAL A 40 2.40 -7.37 -7.81
N GLU A 41 2.91 -8.46 -7.22
CA GLU A 41 4.00 -9.26 -7.80
C GLU A 41 3.59 -9.87 -9.16
N GLU A 42 2.36 -10.40 -9.26
CA GLU A 42 1.80 -10.93 -10.51
C GLU A 42 1.72 -9.84 -11.58
N ALA A 43 1.20 -8.65 -11.23
CA ALA A 43 1.11 -7.52 -12.14
C ALA A 43 2.50 -7.05 -12.63
N GLU A 44 3.49 -6.96 -11.74
CA GLU A 44 4.87 -6.59 -12.10
C GLU A 44 5.46 -7.59 -13.10
N HIS A 45 5.28 -8.89 -12.87
CA HIS A 45 5.73 -9.93 -13.79
C HIS A 45 5.08 -9.80 -15.17
N ILE A 46 3.77 -9.54 -15.24
CA ILE A 46 3.06 -9.32 -16.51
C ILE A 46 3.58 -8.07 -17.23
N VAL A 47 3.84 -6.96 -16.51
CA VAL A 47 4.39 -5.73 -17.10
C VAL A 47 5.78 -5.96 -17.70
N VAL A 48 6.64 -6.72 -17.02
CA VAL A 48 7.97 -7.07 -17.54
C VAL A 48 7.85 -7.88 -18.83
N LEU A 49 6.95 -8.86 -18.88
CA LEU A 49 6.70 -9.65 -20.08
C LEU A 49 6.18 -8.79 -21.23
N LEU A 50 5.18 -7.93 -20.98
CA LEU A 50 4.64 -7.01 -21.98
C LEU A 50 5.72 -6.07 -22.52
N THR A 51 6.57 -5.54 -21.64
CA THR A 51 7.70 -4.68 -22.04
C THR A 51 8.66 -5.41 -22.97
N ASN A 52 8.97 -6.68 -22.68
CA ASN A 52 9.83 -7.51 -23.52
C ASN A 52 9.20 -7.81 -24.90
N ILE A 53 7.88 -8.00 -24.96
CA ILE A 53 7.16 -8.22 -26.23
C ILE A 53 7.13 -6.93 -27.06
N LEU A 54 6.84 -5.78 -26.44
CA LEU A 54 6.85 -4.46 -27.08
C LEU A 54 8.22 -4.15 -27.71
N GLN A 55 9.32 -4.49 -27.03
CA GLN A 55 10.67 -4.26 -27.56
C GLN A 55 11.02 -5.13 -28.78
N LYS A 56 10.37 -6.29 -28.93
CA LYS A 56 10.69 -7.28 -29.98
C LYS A 56 9.80 -7.17 -31.22
N SER A 57 8.68 -6.45 -31.15
CA SER A 57 7.64 -6.49 -32.18
C SER A 57 7.45 -5.11 -32.86
N PRO A 58 7.48 -5.04 -34.21
CA PRO A 58 7.18 -3.82 -34.96
C PRO A 58 5.65 -3.67 -35.08
N ILE A 59 4.98 -3.38 -33.97
CA ILE A 59 3.53 -3.16 -33.94
C ILE A 59 3.27 -1.67 -34.23
N ASP A 60 2.13 -1.40 -34.85
CA ASP A 60 1.60 -0.07 -35.11
C ASP A 60 1.54 0.79 -33.83
N GLU A 61 2.23 1.92 -33.82
CA GLU A 61 2.44 2.77 -32.64
C GLU A 61 1.11 3.28 -32.06
N GLU A 62 0.10 3.48 -32.89
CA GLU A 62 -1.17 4.08 -32.49
C GLU A 62 -2.04 3.13 -31.66
N ALA A 63 -2.13 1.85 -32.07
CA ALA A 63 -2.84 0.81 -31.33
C ALA A 63 -2.13 0.45 -30.00
N GLN A 64 -0.80 0.47 -29.98
CA GLN A 64 -0.02 0.32 -28.74
C GLN A 64 -0.30 1.45 -27.76
N LEU A 65 -0.37 2.69 -28.26
CA LEU A 65 -0.58 3.87 -27.44
C LEU A 65 -1.94 3.84 -26.73
N GLU A 66 -3.00 3.40 -27.42
CA GLU A 66 -4.33 3.26 -26.81
C GLU A 66 -4.35 2.21 -25.68
N LEU A 67 -3.75 1.03 -25.92
CA LEU A 67 -3.69 -0.03 -24.90
C LEU A 67 -2.89 0.40 -23.66
N ILE A 68 -1.73 1.03 -23.88
CA ILE A 68 -0.89 1.54 -22.78
C ILE A 68 -1.63 2.63 -21.99
N LYS A 69 -2.35 3.54 -22.67
CA LYS A 69 -3.15 4.57 -22.00
C LYS A 69 -4.26 3.98 -21.12
N ALA A 70 -4.98 2.98 -21.63
CA ALA A 70 -6.06 2.33 -20.87
C ALA A 70 -5.53 1.65 -19.61
N VAL A 71 -4.45 0.89 -19.73
CA VAL A 71 -3.80 0.20 -18.61
C VAL A 71 -3.23 1.20 -17.60
N LYS A 72 -2.60 2.28 -18.07
CA LYS A 72 -2.11 3.35 -17.21
C LYS A 72 -3.24 3.98 -16.40
N ALA A 73 -4.39 4.26 -17.02
CA ALA A 73 -5.52 4.85 -16.32
C ALA A 73 -6.04 3.95 -15.19
N LYS A 74 -6.06 2.62 -15.40
CA LYS A 74 -6.40 1.65 -14.35
C LYS A 74 -5.36 1.62 -13.22
N ALA A 75 -4.07 1.63 -13.55
CA ALA A 75 -3.00 1.70 -12.56
C ALA A 75 -3.06 2.98 -11.73
N ASP A 76 -3.30 4.13 -12.37
CA ASP A 76 -3.47 5.43 -11.71
C ASP A 76 -4.67 5.40 -10.73
N ALA A 77 -5.77 4.75 -11.11
CA ALA A 77 -6.94 4.59 -10.25
C ALA A 77 -6.63 3.72 -9.01
N ILE A 78 -5.87 2.62 -9.17
CA ILE A 78 -5.44 1.78 -8.04
C ILE A 78 -4.56 2.58 -7.08
N ILE A 79 -3.60 3.35 -7.60
CA ILE A 79 -2.72 4.21 -6.79
C ILE A 79 -3.54 5.21 -5.99
N GLN A 80 -4.55 5.83 -6.60
CA GLN A 80 -5.42 6.77 -5.91
C GLN A 80 -6.14 6.12 -4.73
N VAL A 81 -6.75 4.95 -4.93
CA VAL A 81 -7.45 4.22 -3.86
C VAL A 81 -6.48 3.84 -2.73
N LEU A 82 -5.29 3.33 -3.06
CA LEU A 82 -4.27 3.02 -2.06
C LEU A 82 -3.86 4.25 -1.24
N HIS A 83 -3.79 5.43 -1.87
CA HIS A 83 -3.48 6.67 -1.17
C HIS A 83 -4.57 7.04 -0.17
N GLU A 84 -5.83 6.95 -0.57
CA GLU A 84 -7.00 7.23 0.28
C GLU A 84 -7.05 6.27 1.49
N GLU A 85 -6.75 4.98 1.27
CA GLU A 85 -6.65 3.99 2.35
C GLU A 85 -5.49 4.29 3.31
N MET A 86 -4.32 4.66 2.77
CA MET A 86 -3.17 5.04 3.61
C MET A 86 -3.44 6.28 4.47
N GLU A 87 -4.16 7.28 3.94
CA GLU A 87 -4.60 8.44 4.72
C GLU A 87 -5.56 8.05 5.84
N THR A 88 -6.49 7.15 5.56
CA THR A 88 -7.47 6.63 6.54
C THR A 88 -6.78 5.85 7.67
N ILE A 89 -5.79 5.02 7.32
CA ILE A 89 -4.95 4.31 8.29
C ILE A 89 -4.15 5.30 9.16
N ALA A 90 -3.55 6.33 8.54
CA ALA A 90 -2.78 7.34 9.28
C ALA A 90 -3.65 8.11 10.28
N ALA A 91 -4.88 8.49 9.89
CA ALA A 91 -5.84 9.13 10.77
C ALA A 91 -6.20 8.22 11.97
N SER A 92 -6.48 6.94 11.70
CA SER A 92 -6.79 5.94 12.72
C SER A 92 -5.64 5.73 13.70
N TYR A 93 -4.40 5.73 13.20
CA TYR A 93 -3.20 5.59 14.03
C TYR A 93 -3.01 6.78 14.99
N GLU A 94 -3.24 8.01 14.53
CA GLU A 94 -3.18 9.20 15.41
C GLU A 94 -4.29 9.19 16.48
N GLN A 95 -5.48 8.67 16.15
CA GLN A 95 -6.54 8.45 17.14
C GLN A 95 -6.12 7.44 18.21
N LEU A 96 -5.53 6.30 17.83
CA LEU A 96 -5.02 5.30 18.76
C LEU A 96 -3.92 5.85 19.67
N LYS A 97 -3.00 6.65 19.13
CA LYS A 97 -1.95 7.33 19.89
C LYS A 97 -2.52 8.30 20.91
N THR A 98 -3.56 9.04 20.54
CA THR A 98 -4.29 9.94 21.44
C THR A 98 -5.04 9.16 22.52
N GLY A 99 -5.72 8.08 22.15
CA GLY A 99 -6.39 7.16 23.08
C GLY A 99 -5.41 6.56 24.10
N LYS A 100 -4.23 6.10 23.64
CA LYS A 100 -3.16 5.59 24.51
C LYS A 100 -2.66 6.66 25.48
N ARG A 101 -2.52 7.92 25.05
CA ARG A 101 -2.15 9.04 25.92
C ARG A 101 -3.23 9.33 26.97
N ALA A 102 -4.50 9.33 26.58
CA ALA A 102 -5.62 9.48 27.51
C ALA A 102 -5.64 8.34 28.55
N LEU A 103 -5.49 7.09 28.11
CA LEU A 103 -5.47 5.93 29.00
C LEU A 103 -4.32 6.01 30.01
N ASN A 104 -3.13 6.40 29.58
CA ASN A 104 -1.98 6.64 30.46
C ASN A 104 -2.20 7.81 31.44
N ALA A 105 -3.03 8.80 31.10
CA ALA A 105 -3.35 9.92 31.99
C ALA A 105 -4.38 9.52 33.07
N TYR A 106 -5.32 8.61 32.75
CA TYR A 106 -6.30 8.09 33.70
C TYR A 106 -5.77 6.92 34.55
N GLN A 107 -4.80 6.18 34.03
CA GLN A 107 -4.01 5.20 34.78
C GLN A 107 -2.55 5.67 34.84
N PRO A 108 -2.24 6.69 35.65
CA PRO A 108 -0.86 7.04 35.88
C PRO A 108 -0.14 5.78 36.38
N GLN A 109 0.94 5.39 35.70
CA GLN A 109 1.85 4.37 36.26
C GLN A 109 2.17 4.80 37.69
N PRO A 110 2.25 3.87 38.66
CA PRO A 110 2.65 4.22 40.01
C PRO A 110 4.07 4.76 39.91
N VAL A 111 4.17 6.09 39.79
CA VAL A 111 5.40 6.82 39.94
C VAL A 111 5.75 6.50 41.37
N GLY A 112 6.76 5.64 41.57
CA GLY A 112 7.35 5.45 42.88
C GLY A 112 7.66 6.85 43.36
N LEU A 113 6.85 7.34 44.31
CA LEU A 113 7.06 8.63 44.95
C LEU A 113 8.40 8.45 45.64
N GLY A 114 9.47 8.87 44.96
CA GLY A 114 10.82 8.92 45.48
C GLY A 114 10.90 9.99 46.56
N TYR A 115 10.10 9.85 47.61
CA TYR A 115 10.39 10.41 48.91
C TYR A 115 11.64 9.70 49.40
N SER A 116 12.80 10.14 48.93
CA SER A 116 13.98 10.12 49.78
C SER A 116 13.69 11.14 50.89
N GLU A 117 13.22 10.65 52.03
CA GLU A 117 13.29 11.42 53.27
C GLU A 117 14.71 11.99 53.41
N GLY A 118 14.81 13.32 53.53
CA GLY A 118 16.05 14.02 53.89
C GLY A 118 16.91 14.50 52.72
N LYS A 119 16.75 15.77 52.35
CA LYS A 119 17.59 16.88 52.85
C LYS A 119 17.15 18.17 52.15
N PHE A 120 16.39 19.00 52.86
CA PHE A 120 16.27 20.41 52.51
C PHE A 120 17.64 21.05 52.69
N VAL A 121 18.35 21.32 51.59
CA VAL A 121 19.55 22.15 51.62
C VAL A 121 19.07 23.59 51.43
N ASP A 122 18.85 24.28 52.55
CA ASP A 122 18.67 25.72 52.57
C ASP A 122 20.03 26.38 52.22
N ARG A 123 20.17 26.87 50.98
CA ARG A 123 21.31 27.69 50.60
C ARG A 123 20.98 29.15 50.88
N LYS A 124 21.24 29.57 52.12
CA LYS A 124 21.57 30.97 52.44
C LYS A 124 22.93 31.05 53.13
N LYS A 125 23.95 31.39 52.36
CA LYS A 125 25.08 32.24 52.79
C LYS A 125 25.79 32.82 51.58
#